data_AF-A0A8H5SZ32-F1
#
_entry.id   AF-A0A8H5SZ32-F1
#
_cell.length_a   1.000
_cell.length_b   1.000
_cell.length_c   1.000
_cell.angle_alpha   90.00
_cell.angle_beta   90.00
_cell.angle_gamma   90.00
#
_symmetry.space_group_name_H-M   'P 1'
#
loop_
_entity.id
_entity.type
_entity.pdbx_description
1 polymer ?
#
loop_
_entity_poly.entity_id
_entity_poly.type
_entity_poly.pdbx_seq_one_letter_code
_entity_poly.pdbx_strand_id
1 'polypeptide(L)'
;MSLASTLLGALPSSIQLLNGDNVSKLDFRAYDAYVKRQQKLFSDLSSSAVNPFDTLSLGNVADHIRRSKHRDQVISYICTSSGNRDVNACQDVLNLVARLILMLEVGSLEKDSGFLHQTGPRPLPLWDKDSLGSLTGKLFPISSLQTCSGMAIAPDLSAWSLENVAGIKIEFTDNLADHLRLTNNNSQVYIFHHVAFLETQRNR
;
A
#
# COMPACT_ATOMS: atom_id res chain seq x y z
N MET A 1 16.95 10.72 -9.47
CA MET A 1 15.50 10.66 -9.14
C MET A 1 15.33 9.80 -7.90
N SER A 2 14.48 10.21 -6.95
CA SER A 2 14.20 9.41 -5.76
C SER A 2 13.30 8.23 -6.13
N LEU A 3 13.49 7.08 -5.47
CA LEU A 3 12.64 5.89 -5.63
C LEU A 3 11.15 6.23 -5.44
N ALA A 4 10.86 7.04 -4.41
CA ALA A 4 9.53 7.57 -4.16
C ALA A 4 9.00 8.43 -5.32
N SER A 5 9.83 9.26 -5.95
CA SER A 5 9.38 10.08 -7.10
C SER A 5 9.02 9.23 -8.32
N THR A 6 9.69 8.08 -8.51
CA THR A 6 9.38 7.13 -9.58
C THR A 6 8.09 6.36 -9.29
N LEU A 7 7.96 5.83 -8.07
CA LEU A 7 6.86 4.93 -7.68
C LEU A 7 5.61 5.64 -7.13
N LEU A 8 5.72 6.87 -6.63
CA LEU A 8 4.63 7.68 -6.10
C LEU A 8 4.47 9.01 -6.85
N GLY A 9 5.22 9.25 -7.93
CA GLY A 9 5.22 10.53 -8.66
C GLY A 9 5.89 11.66 -7.88
N ALA A 10 6.13 12.78 -8.56
CA ALA A 10 6.71 13.97 -7.94
C ALA A 10 5.60 14.89 -7.39
N LEU A 11 5.77 15.39 -6.17
CA LEU A 11 4.97 16.49 -5.66
C LEU A 11 5.56 17.84 -6.10
N PRO A 12 4.74 18.79 -6.58
CA PRO A 12 5.17 20.17 -6.77
C PRO A 12 5.66 20.82 -5.47
N SER A 13 6.74 21.59 -5.55
CA SER A 13 7.31 22.31 -4.41
C SER A 13 6.38 23.38 -3.80
N SER A 14 5.31 23.74 -4.51
CA SER A 14 4.31 24.73 -4.09
C SER A 14 3.26 24.18 -3.10
N ILE A 15 3.26 22.87 -2.86
CA ILE A 15 2.29 22.22 -1.98
C ILE A 15 2.72 22.37 -0.51
N GLN A 16 1.76 22.72 0.35
CA GLN A 16 1.96 22.68 1.80
C GLN A 16 1.46 21.35 2.37
N LEU A 17 2.24 20.78 3.29
CA LEU A 17 1.88 19.57 4.04
C LEU A 17 0.75 19.88 5.03
N LEU A 18 0.10 18.84 5.58
CA LEU A 18 -0.98 18.99 6.56
C LEU A 18 -0.58 19.81 7.78
N ASN A 19 0.66 19.68 8.22
CA ASN A 19 1.22 20.42 9.34
C ASN A 19 1.72 21.83 8.98
N GLY A 20 1.53 22.28 7.73
CA GLY A 20 1.99 23.59 7.23
C GLY A 20 3.44 23.63 6.76
N ASP A 21 4.17 22.51 6.82
CA ASP A 21 5.55 22.43 6.32
C ASP A 21 5.61 22.36 4.78
N ASN A 22 6.82 22.54 4.23
CA ASN A 22 7.10 22.35 2.81
C ASN A 22 7.42 20.89 2.47
N VAL A 23 7.13 20.50 1.22
CA VAL A 23 7.45 19.18 0.63
C VAL A 23 8.92 18.78 0.80
N SER A 24 9.85 19.74 0.84
CA SER A 24 11.28 19.47 1.07
C SER A 24 11.59 18.83 2.43
N LYS A 25 10.68 18.93 3.41
CA LYS A 25 10.80 18.28 4.71
C LYS A 25 10.26 16.84 4.74
N LEU A 26 9.65 16.35 3.65
CA LEU A 26 9.17 14.98 3.59
C LEU A 26 10.32 13.98 3.63
N ASP A 27 10.26 13.08 4.61
CA ASP A 27 11.22 12.00 4.78
C ASP A 27 10.66 10.68 4.23
N PHE A 28 11.24 10.20 3.13
CA PHE A 28 10.85 8.94 2.50
C PHE A 28 11.65 7.73 3.00
N ARG A 29 12.52 7.85 4.01
CA ARG A 29 13.32 6.71 4.51
C ARG A 29 12.47 5.51 4.94
N ALA A 30 11.34 5.75 5.61
CA ALA A 30 10.41 4.70 6.01
C ALA A 30 9.78 4.00 4.80
N TYR A 31 9.36 4.79 3.80
CA TYR A 31 8.83 4.29 2.53
C TYR A 31 9.90 3.47 1.78
N ASP A 32 11.11 3.99 1.63
CA ASP A 32 12.21 3.31 0.93
C ASP A 32 12.57 1.98 1.62
N ALA A 33 12.52 1.93 2.95
CA ALA A 33 12.70 0.70 3.71
C ALA A 33 11.57 -0.30 3.43
N TYR A 34 10.32 0.16 3.34
CA TYR A 34 9.19 -0.67 2.93
C TYR A 34 9.37 -1.20 1.49
N VAL A 35 9.78 -0.37 0.54
CA VAL A 35 10.02 -0.80 -0.85
C VAL A 35 11.06 -1.92 -0.88
N LYS A 36 12.20 -1.76 -0.18
CA LYS A 36 13.24 -2.80 -0.10
C LYS A 36 12.71 -4.11 0.48
N ARG A 37 11.84 -4.05 1.50
CA ARG A 37 11.21 -5.25 2.08
C ARG A 37 10.31 -5.96 1.05
N GLN A 38 9.46 -5.22 0.34
CA GLN A 38 8.58 -5.80 -0.68
C GLN A 38 9.37 -6.35 -1.87
N GLN A 39 10.40 -5.65 -2.35
CA GLN A 39 11.27 -6.14 -3.42
C GLN A 39 11.96 -7.45 -3.04
N LYS A 40 12.50 -7.53 -1.82
CA LYS A 40 13.11 -8.75 -1.30
C LYS A 40 12.09 -9.88 -1.21
N LEU A 41 10.91 -9.62 -0.66
CA LEU A 41 9.83 -10.60 -0.54
C LEU A 41 9.46 -11.22 -1.89
N PHE A 42 9.28 -10.39 -2.92
CA PHE A 42 8.95 -10.87 -4.27
C PHE A 42 10.15 -11.55 -4.94
N SER A 43 11.38 -11.09 -4.69
CA SER A 43 12.58 -11.79 -5.19
C SER A 43 12.73 -13.20 -4.62
N ASP A 44 12.31 -13.41 -3.38
CA ASP A 44 12.44 -14.70 -2.69
C ASP A 44 11.27 -15.67 -3.00
N LEU A 45 10.09 -15.13 -3.34
CA LEU A 45 8.84 -15.90 -3.37
C LEU A 45 8.11 -15.95 -4.71
N SER A 46 8.45 -15.10 -5.69
CA SER A 46 7.68 -14.97 -6.94
C SER A 46 8.51 -15.35 -8.17
N SER A 47 7.83 -15.73 -9.25
CA SER A 47 8.45 -15.97 -10.57
C SER A 47 8.50 -14.69 -11.43
N SER A 48 8.52 -13.52 -10.77
CA SER A 48 8.37 -12.17 -11.34
C SER A 48 8.96 -12.00 -12.74
N ALA A 49 8.13 -11.55 -13.69
CA ALA A 49 8.51 -11.33 -15.08
C ALA A 49 9.56 -10.21 -15.25
N VAL A 50 9.64 -9.31 -14.28
CA VAL A 50 10.61 -8.20 -14.21
C VAL A 50 11.42 -8.36 -12.93
N ASN A 51 12.72 -8.05 -12.96
CA ASN A 51 13.54 -8.05 -11.77
C ASN A 51 12.92 -7.11 -10.70
N PRO A 52 12.58 -7.59 -9.49
CA PRO A 52 12.00 -6.75 -8.43
C PRO A 52 12.85 -5.55 -8.04
N PHE A 53 14.17 -5.59 -8.29
CA PHE A 53 15.09 -4.49 -8.01
C PHE A 53 15.25 -3.50 -9.19
N ASP A 54 14.65 -3.76 -10.35
CA ASP A 54 14.65 -2.84 -11.49
C ASP A 54 13.60 -1.73 -11.30
N THR A 55 14.00 -0.69 -10.59
CA THR A 55 13.15 0.44 -10.21
C THR A 55 12.64 1.23 -11.41
N LEU A 56 13.35 1.22 -12.55
CA LEU A 56 12.91 1.90 -13.77
C LEU A 56 11.73 1.17 -14.39
N SER A 57 11.84 -0.15 -14.55
CA SER A 57 10.74 -0.97 -15.08
C SER A 57 9.52 -0.95 -14.16
N LEU A 58 9.72 -1.05 -12.84
CA LEU A 58 8.62 -0.90 -11.88
C LEU A 58 7.96 0.48 -11.95
N GLY A 59 8.75 1.54 -12.16
CA GLY A 59 8.24 2.89 -12.39
C GLY A 59 7.35 3.00 -13.63
N ASN A 60 7.79 2.40 -14.75
CA ASN A 60 7.01 2.39 -15.99
C ASN A 60 5.68 1.64 -15.84
N VAL A 61 5.67 0.55 -15.07
CA VAL A 61 4.45 -0.18 -14.71
C VAL A 61 3.56 0.68 -13.80
N ALA A 62 4.13 1.37 -12.80
CA ALA A 62 3.38 2.28 -11.93
C ALA A 62 2.70 3.40 -12.73
N ASP A 63 3.38 3.96 -13.73
CA ASP A 63 2.79 4.94 -14.65
C ASP A 63 1.67 4.35 -15.51
N HIS A 64 1.83 3.11 -15.99
CA HIS A 64 0.77 2.41 -16.70
C HIS A 64 -0.45 2.13 -15.82
N ILE A 65 -0.25 1.75 -14.55
CA ILE A 65 -1.35 1.56 -13.59
C ILE A 65 -2.12 2.86 -13.36
N ARG A 66 -1.44 4.01 -13.30
CA ARG A 66 -2.11 5.31 -13.11
C ARG A 66 -2.92 5.73 -14.33
N ARG A 67 -2.47 5.37 -15.54
CA ARG A 67 -3.14 5.74 -16.80
C ARG A 67 -4.23 4.76 -17.21
N SER A 68 -4.03 3.48 -16.95
CA SER A 68 -4.95 2.42 -17.32
C SER A 68 -6.06 2.26 -16.29
N LYS A 69 -7.28 2.02 -16.76
CA LYS A 69 -8.41 1.66 -15.91
C LYS A 69 -8.57 0.15 -15.73
N HIS A 70 -7.77 -0.69 -16.40
CA HIS A 70 -8.03 -2.13 -16.45
C HIS A 70 -6.78 -2.96 -16.20
N ARG A 71 -6.89 -3.92 -15.28
CA ARG A 71 -5.85 -4.91 -14.96
C ARG A 71 -5.22 -5.54 -16.20
N ASP A 72 -6.04 -6.06 -17.11
CA ASP A 72 -5.55 -6.88 -18.23
C ASP A 72 -4.69 -6.09 -19.22
N GLN A 73 -4.93 -4.77 -19.33
CA GLN A 73 -4.09 -3.88 -20.13
C GLN A 73 -2.69 -3.73 -19.53
N VAL A 74 -2.61 -3.64 -18.19
CA VAL A 74 -1.32 -3.55 -17.48
C VAL A 74 -0.58 -4.88 -17.55
N ILE A 75 -1.26 -6.01 -17.39
CA ILE A 75 -0.66 -7.34 -17.56
C ILE A 75 -0.10 -7.52 -18.98
N SER A 76 -0.88 -7.17 -20.01
CA SER A 76 -0.44 -7.23 -21.41
C SER A 76 0.81 -6.37 -21.66
N TYR A 77 0.84 -5.16 -21.07
CA TYR A 77 2.02 -4.29 -21.11
C TYR A 77 3.25 -4.92 -20.44
N ILE A 78 3.10 -5.49 -19.24
CA ILE A 78 4.20 -6.16 -18.51
C ILE A 78 4.74 -7.33 -19.33
N CYS A 79 3.87 -8.18 -19.87
CA CYS A 79 4.30 -9.35 -20.63
C CYS A 79 5.02 -8.95 -21.94
N THR A 80 4.54 -7.91 -22.62
CA THR A 80 5.16 -7.39 -23.85
C THR A 80 6.52 -6.74 -23.56
N SER A 81 6.63 -5.95 -22.49
CA SER A 81 7.86 -5.23 -22.14
C SER A 81 8.95 -6.13 -21.56
N SER A 82 8.58 -7.17 -20.82
CA SER A 82 9.52 -8.16 -20.27
C SER A 82 9.90 -9.26 -21.25
N GLY A 83 9.13 -9.45 -22.33
CA GLY A 83 9.26 -10.61 -23.22
C GLY A 83 8.80 -11.93 -22.57
N ASN A 84 8.18 -11.87 -21.39
CA ASN A 84 7.70 -13.03 -20.65
C ASN A 84 6.24 -13.33 -21.01
N ARG A 85 5.95 -14.58 -21.37
CA ARG A 85 4.58 -15.04 -21.71
C ARG A 85 3.85 -15.66 -20.53
N ASP A 86 4.53 -15.86 -19.40
CA ASP A 86 3.92 -16.35 -18.18
C ASP A 86 3.08 -15.25 -17.53
N VAL A 87 1.76 -15.44 -17.59
CA VAL A 87 0.77 -14.50 -17.02
C VAL A 87 0.91 -14.41 -15.50
N ASN A 88 1.33 -15.48 -14.83
CA ASN A 88 1.51 -15.47 -13.37
C ASN A 88 2.73 -14.62 -12.99
N ALA A 89 3.83 -14.77 -13.70
CA ALA A 89 5.01 -13.91 -13.54
C ALA A 89 4.69 -12.42 -13.79
N CYS A 90 3.85 -12.12 -14.80
CA CYS A 90 3.36 -10.75 -15.02
C CYS A 90 2.43 -10.25 -13.91
N GLN A 91 1.59 -11.14 -13.35
CA GLN A 91 0.72 -10.84 -12.22
C GLN A 91 1.50 -10.54 -10.94
N ASP A 92 2.62 -11.21 -10.71
CA ASP A 92 3.50 -10.94 -9.57
C ASP A 92 4.13 -9.56 -9.63
N VAL A 93 4.56 -9.13 -10.82
CA VAL A 93 5.01 -7.74 -11.05
C VAL A 93 3.88 -6.76 -10.77
N LEU A 94 2.67 -7.03 -11.26
CA LEU A 94 1.50 -6.18 -11.00
C LEU A 94 1.20 -6.07 -9.51
N ASN A 95 1.20 -7.20 -8.80
CA ASN A 95 0.99 -7.26 -7.36
C ASN A 95 2.05 -6.45 -6.61
N LEU A 96 3.34 -6.65 -6.93
CA LEU A 96 4.43 -5.90 -6.33
C LEU A 96 4.21 -4.39 -6.52
N VAL A 97 4.02 -3.93 -7.75
CA VAL A 97 3.85 -2.50 -8.03
C VAL A 97 2.59 -1.97 -7.33
N ALA A 98 1.48 -2.70 -7.32
CA ALA A 98 0.28 -2.31 -6.59
C ALA A 98 0.55 -2.14 -5.08
N ARG A 99 1.32 -3.05 -4.45
CA ARG A 99 1.76 -2.92 -3.05
C ARG A 99 2.64 -1.69 -2.83
N LEU A 100 3.51 -1.36 -3.79
CA LEU A 100 4.43 -0.20 -3.68
C LEU A 100 3.71 1.14 -3.82
N ILE A 101 2.67 1.22 -4.67
CA ILE A 101 1.93 2.46 -4.92
C ILE A 101 0.78 2.70 -3.94
N LEU A 102 0.21 1.64 -3.35
CA LEU A 102 -0.91 1.74 -2.40
C LEU A 102 -0.50 1.54 -0.94
N MET A 103 0.68 0.94 -0.68
CA MET A 103 1.08 0.47 0.65
C MET A 103 0.01 -0.43 1.28
N LEU A 104 -0.52 -1.33 0.44
CA LEU A 104 -1.51 -2.32 0.80
C LEU A 104 -0.97 -3.70 0.53
N GLU A 105 -1.28 -4.66 1.40
CA GLU A 105 -1.00 -6.06 1.13
C GLU A 105 -2.07 -6.62 0.18
N VAL A 106 -1.75 -6.61 -1.13
CA VAL A 106 -2.64 -7.10 -2.21
C VAL A 106 -2.00 -8.27 -2.94
N GLY A 107 -2.83 -9.11 -3.56
CA GLY A 107 -2.38 -10.25 -4.38
C GLY A 107 -2.01 -11.50 -3.58
N SER A 108 -1.59 -12.55 -4.28
CA SER A 108 -1.15 -13.82 -3.69
C SER A 108 0.36 -13.98 -3.87
N LEU A 109 1.02 -14.55 -2.87
CA LEU A 109 2.40 -15.05 -2.94
C LEU A 109 2.33 -16.52 -2.59
N GLU A 110 1.96 -17.33 -3.58
CA GLU A 110 1.95 -18.79 -3.47
C GLU A 110 3.31 -19.33 -3.88
N LYS A 111 3.93 -20.16 -3.03
CA LYS A 111 5.00 -21.05 -3.49
C LYS A 111 4.38 -22.22 -4.25
N ASP A 112 5.16 -22.82 -5.16
CA ASP A 112 4.87 -24.14 -5.77
C ASP A 112 4.60 -25.25 -4.73
N SER A 113 5.03 -25.05 -3.48
CA SER A 113 4.75 -25.93 -2.34
C SER A 113 3.37 -25.72 -1.68
N GLY A 114 2.50 -24.86 -2.23
CA GLY A 114 1.14 -24.63 -1.73
C GLY A 114 1.00 -23.79 -0.46
N PHE A 115 2.08 -23.14 0.00
CA PHE A 115 2.03 -22.24 1.16
C PHE A 115 1.78 -20.80 0.71
N LEU A 116 0.65 -20.23 1.14
CA LEU A 116 0.37 -18.80 1.06
C LEU A 116 1.17 -18.07 2.14
N HIS A 117 1.98 -17.08 1.77
CA HIS A 117 2.55 -16.16 2.76
C HIS A 117 1.45 -15.18 3.23
N GLN A 118 0.53 -15.65 4.06
CA GLN A 118 -0.47 -14.81 4.71
C GLN A 118 0.22 -13.98 5.81
N THR A 119 0.34 -12.68 5.56
CA THR A 119 0.81 -11.69 6.53
C THR A 119 -0.26 -11.33 7.58
N GLY A 120 -1.48 -11.85 7.44
CA GLY A 120 -2.56 -11.61 8.38
C GLY A 120 -3.71 -12.64 8.29
N PRO A 121 -4.72 -12.53 9.18
CA PRO A 121 -5.77 -13.54 9.36
C PRO A 121 -6.87 -13.54 8.27
N ARG A 122 -6.72 -12.76 7.19
CA ARG A 122 -7.68 -12.70 6.08
C ARG A 122 -6.97 -13.01 4.76
N PRO A 123 -7.67 -13.63 3.79
CA PRO A 123 -7.15 -13.74 2.44
C PRO A 123 -6.86 -12.34 1.91
N LEU A 124 -5.69 -12.19 1.30
CA LEU A 124 -5.27 -10.91 0.75
C LEU A 124 -6.25 -10.50 -0.36
N PRO A 125 -6.64 -9.22 -0.42
CA PRO A 125 -7.48 -8.73 -1.50
C PRO A 125 -6.78 -8.97 -2.84
N LEU A 126 -7.44 -9.74 -3.72
CA LEU A 126 -6.97 -10.03 -5.06
C LEU A 126 -7.42 -8.92 -6.00
N TRP A 127 -6.50 -8.44 -6.83
CA TRP A 127 -6.88 -7.65 -8.00
C TRP A 127 -7.27 -8.62 -9.11
N ASP A 128 -8.51 -9.11 -9.04
CA ASP A 128 -9.03 -10.18 -9.89
C ASP A 128 -9.68 -9.66 -11.18
N LYS A 129 -10.53 -8.63 -11.06
CA LYS A 129 -11.29 -8.01 -12.14
C LYS A 129 -11.42 -6.51 -11.86
N ASP A 130 -11.48 -5.71 -12.92
CA ASP A 130 -11.71 -4.25 -12.90
C ASP A 130 -10.48 -3.35 -12.65
N SER A 131 -10.77 -2.07 -12.39
CA SER A 131 -9.81 -1.01 -12.12
C SER A 131 -9.25 -1.08 -10.71
N LEU A 132 -8.08 -0.48 -10.50
CA LEU A 132 -7.53 -0.28 -9.17
C LEU A 132 -8.51 0.44 -8.23
N GLY A 133 -9.35 1.32 -8.78
CA GLY A 133 -10.40 2.03 -8.05
C GLY A 133 -11.50 1.12 -7.49
N SER A 134 -11.83 0.02 -8.19
CA SER A 134 -12.76 -1.00 -7.67
C SER A 134 -12.16 -1.71 -6.45
N LEU A 135 -10.88 -2.06 -6.52
CA LEU A 135 -10.15 -2.66 -5.40
C LEU A 135 -10.12 -1.73 -4.18
N THR A 136 -9.75 -0.47 -4.37
CA THR A 136 -9.71 0.51 -3.27
C THR A 136 -11.10 0.80 -2.73
N GLY A 137 -12.14 0.84 -3.57
CA GLY A 137 -13.53 1.00 -3.12
C GLY A 137 -14.06 -0.18 -2.29
N LYS A 138 -13.59 -1.40 -2.56
CA LYS A 138 -13.89 -2.58 -1.73
C LYS A 138 -13.13 -2.54 -0.39
N LEU A 139 -11.90 -2.04 -0.38
CA LEU A 139 -11.04 -2.01 0.82
C LEU A 139 -11.35 -0.84 1.74
N PHE A 140 -11.71 0.31 1.17
CA PHE A 140 -12.13 1.51 1.87
C PHE A 140 -13.55 1.83 1.41
N PRO A 141 -14.54 1.02 1.83
CA PRO A 141 -15.92 1.36 1.53
C PRO A 141 -16.18 2.73 2.09
N ILE A 142 -16.63 3.65 1.23
CA ILE A 142 -17.19 4.92 1.66
C ILE A 142 -18.54 4.56 2.28
N SER A 143 -18.50 3.98 3.48
CA SER A 143 -19.66 3.96 4.36
C SER A 143 -19.99 5.43 4.55
N SER A 144 -21.16 5.85 4.05
CA SER A 144 -21.78 7.13 4.40
C SER A 144 -21.44 7.38 5.85
N LEU A 145 -20.66 8.44 6.16
CA LEU A 145 -20.27 8.81 7.50
C LEU A 145 -21.47 8.52 8.40
N GLN A 146 -21.43 7.42 9.16
CA GLN A 146 -22.34 7.26 10.26
C GLN A 146 -21.82 8.33 11.19
N THR A 147 -22.38 9.53 11.04
CA THR A 147 -22.12 10.63 11.93
C THR A 147 -22.41 10.05 13.30
N CYS A 148 -21.37 9.78 14.09
CA CYS A 148 -21.50 9.48 15.50
C CYS A 148 -21.95 10.79 16.17
N SER A 149 -23.13 11.29 15.81
CA SER A 149 -23.73 12.47 16.42
C SER A 149 -24.21 12.06 17.82
N GLY A 150 -23.29 12.08 18.77
CA GLY A 150 -23.56 11.77 20.17
C GLY A 150 -22.37 11.21 20.94
N MET A 151 -21.36 10.65 20.26
CA MET A 151 -20.08 10.32 20.91
C MET A 151 -19.12 11.47 20.68
N ALA A 152 -19.12 12.44 21.59
CA ALA A 152 -18.00 13.35 21.70
C ALA A 152 -16.75 12.48 21.96
N ILE A 153 -15.84 12.42 20.99
CA ILE A 153 -14.49 11.90 21.26
C ILE A 153 -13.98 12.75 22.41
N ALA A 154 -13.71 12.11 23.55
CA ALA A 154 -13.24 12.81 24.72
C ALA A 154 -12.00 13.65 24.32
N PRO A 155 -11.88 14.90 24.76
CA PRO A 155 -10.76 15.78 24.39
C PRO A 155 -9.38 15.19 24.70
N ASP A 156 -9.33 14.16 25.57
CA ASP A 156 -8.11 13.47 26.00
C ASP A 156 -7.87 12.11 25.32
N LEU A 157 -8.52 11.81 24.18
CA LEU A 157 -8.21 10.61 23.40
C LEU A 157 -6.82 10.76 22.77
N SER A 158 -5.80 10.23 23.46
CA SER A 158 -4.40 10.30 23.12
C SER A 158 -3.82 8.88 23.09
N ALA A 159 -2.65 8.71 22.48
CA ALA A 159 -1.94 7.44 22.52
C ALA A 159 -1.74 6.96 23.98
N TRP A 160 -1.43 7.89 24.87
CA TRP A 160 -1.26 7.61 26.29
C TRP A 160 -2.55 7.08 26.94
N SER A 161 -3.70 7.71 26.70
CA SER A 161 -4.96 7.24 27.29
C SER A 161 -5.45 5.93 26.68
N LEU A 162 -5.19 5.68 25.39
CA LEU A 162 -5.45 4.38 24.77
C LEU A 162 -4.68 3.25 25.47
N GLU A 163 -3.37 3.43 25.67
CA GLU A 163 -2.54 2.38 26.27
C GLU A 163 -2.74 2.23 27.78
N ASN A 164 -2.80 3.34 28.51
CA ASN A 164 -2.75 3.33 29.98
C ASN A 164 -4.13 3.33 30.65
N VAL A 165 -5.17 3.84 29.99
CA VAL A 165 -6.54 3.89 30.54
C VAL A 165 -7.41 2.82 29.91
N ALA A 166 -7.40 2.71 28.58
CA ALA A 166 -8.23 1.72 27.87
C ALA A 166 -7.55 0.34 27.74
N GLY A 167 -6.25 0.23 28.05
CA GLY A 167 -5.50 -1.03 27.90
C GLY A 167 -5.32 -1.48 26.44
N ILE A 168 -5.51 -0.57 25.48
CA ILE A 168 -5.40 -0.83 24.05
C ILE A 168 -3.97 -0.52 23.62
N LYS A 169 -3.22 -1.54 23.24
CA LYS A 169 -1.85 -1.40 22.74
C LYS A 169 -1.83 -0.79 21.35
N ILE A 170 -0.88 0.09 21.08
CA ILE A 170 -0.66 0.65 19.76
C ILE A 170 0.47 -0.11 19.07
N GLU A 171 0.19 -0.66 17.89
CA GLU A 171 1.22 -1.23 17.02
C GLU A 171 1.25 -0.51 15.68
N PHE A 172 2.45 -0.32 15.16
CA PHE A 172 2.63 0.34 13.87
C PHE A 172 2.52 -0.66 12.72
N THR A 173 1.86 -0.27 11.64
CA THR A 173 1.69 -1.10 10.45
C THR A 173 2.16 -0.40 9.17
N ASP A 174 2.74 -1.18 8.26
CA ASP A 174 3.05 -0.78 6.89
C ASP A 174 1.85 -0.97 5.93
N ASN A 175 0.80 -1.66 6.37
CA ASN A 175 -0.39 -1.95 5.56
C ASN A 175 -1.49 -0.93 5.88
N LEU A 176 -1.82 -0.08 4.92
CA LEU A 176 -2.83 0.97 5.10
C LEU A 176 -4.22 0.41 5.42
N ALA A 177 -4.57 -0.78 4.93
CA ALA A 177 -5.86 -1.41 5.20
C ALA A 177 -6.02 -1.85 6.67
N ASP A 178 -4.93 -1.99 7.42
CA ASP A 178 -4.98 -2.29 8.84
C ASP A 178 -5.03 -1.03 9.71
N HIS A 179 -5.01 0.17 9.13
CA HIS A 179 -5.09 1.40 9.91
C HIS A 179 -6.38 1.46 10.73
N LEU A 180 -6.25 1.74 12.04
CA LEU A 180 -7.31 1.77 13.05
C LEU A 180 -8.03 0.43 13.24
N ARG A 181 -7.45 -0.66 12.73
CA ARG A 181 -8.00 -1.99 12.95
C ARG A 181 -7.76 -2.42 14.38
N LEU A 182 -8.84 -2.75 15.08
CA LEU A 182 -8.79 -3.42 16.37
C LEU A 182 -8.57 -4.92 16.17
N THR A 183 -7.60 -5.46 16.90
CA THR A 183 -7.24 -6.89 16.91
C THR A 183 -7.10 -7.38 18.35
N ASN A 184 -6.80 -8.67 18.53
CA ASN A 184 -6.57 -9.28 19.83
C ASN A 184 -7.69 -8.98 20.83
N ASN A 185 -8.93 -9.34 20.48
CA ASN A 185 -10.11 -9.10 21.30
C ASN A 185 -10.27 -7.62 21.74
N ASN A 186 -9.98 -6.68 20.83
CA ASN A 186 -10.02 -5.24 21.04
C ASN A 186 -8.96 -4.68 22.01
N SER A 187 -7.91 -5.44 22.32
CA SER A 187 -6.80 -4.97 23.16
C SER A 187 -5.63 -4.37 22.39
N GLN A 188 -5.74 -4.28 21.06
CA GLN A 188 -4.67 -3.78 20.21
C GLN A 188 -5.25 -3.03 19.02
N VAL A 189 -4.64 -1.91 18.65
CA VAL A 189 -4.97 -1.12 17.47
C VAL A 189 -3.73 -0.93 16.60
N TYR A 190 -3.91 -1.06 15.28
CA TYR A 190 -2.86 -0.76 14.32
C TYR A 190 -2.88 0.69 13.84
N ILE A 191 -1.73 1.35 13.82
CA ILE A 191 -1.55 2.71 13.32
C ILE A 191 -0.61 2.70 12.12
N PHE A 192 -1.10 3.15 10.98
CA PHE A 192 -0.28 3.31 9.78
C PHE A 192 0.62 4.53 9.94
N HIS A 193 1.92 4.38 9.68
CA HIS A 193 2.92 5.37 10.08
C HIS A 193 3.70 6.02 8.93
N HIS A 194 3.40 5.69 7.67
CA HIS A 194 4.11 6.29 6.53
C HIS A 194 3.54 7.66 6.16
N VAL A 195 3.89 8.67 6.96
CA VAL A 195 3.39 10.05 6.79
C VAL A 195 3.73 10.62 5.41
N ALA A 196 4.95 10.40 4.91
CA ALA A 196 5.34 10.90 3.59
C ALA A 196 4.50 10.30 2.46
N PHE A 197 4.10 9.03 2.59
CA PHE A 197 3.16 8.41 1.67
C PHE A 197 1.77 9.06 1.76
N LEU A 198 1.22 9.25 2.98
CA LEU A 198 -0.10 9.87 3.16
C LEU A 198 -0.16 11.29 2.59
N GLU A 199 0.86 12.11 2.83
CA GLU A 199 0.97 13.45 2.24
C GLU A 199 1.04 13.41 0.72
N THR A 200 1.69 12.38 0.15
CA THR A 200 1.73 12.20 -1.30
C THR A 200 0.35 11.86 -1.87
N GLN A 201 -0.41 10.99 -1.21
CA GLN A 201 -1.76 10.61 -1.68
C GLN A 201 -2.78 11.72 -1.51
N ARG A 202 -2.68 12.52 -0.44
CA ARG A 202 -3.61 13.63 -0.18
C ARG A 202 -3.56 14.73 -1.25
N ASN A 203 -2.40 14.92 -1.84
CA ASN A 203 -2.10 16.01 -2.76
C ASN A 203 -2.15 15.58 -4.25
N ARG A 204 -2.85 14.49 -4.54
CA ARG A 204 -3.07 13.91 -5.87
C ARG A 204 -4.55 13.92 -6.20
#